data_AF-A0A837C5M9-F1
#
_entry.id   AF-A0A837C5M9-F1
#
_cell.length_a   1.000
_cell.length_b   1.000
_cell.length_c   1.000
_cell.angle_alpha   90.00
_cell.angle_beta   90.00
_cell.angle_gamma   90.00
#
_symmetry.space_group_name_H-M   'P 1'
#
loop_
_entity.id
_entity.type
_entity.pdbx_description
1 polymer ?
#
loop_
_entity_poly.entity_id
_entity_poly.type
_entity_poly.pdbx_seq_one_letter_code
_entity_poly.pdbx_strand_id
1 'polypeptide(L)'
;MCVALLTYADLSARLKISREAARSLARRRRLPRSRSEDGKALVSVDLSALRYTPRPRKGRRADPVDAAMAKIEAVEPFPFRRSRNGALDSCSDAFSSREPAPTSLENALEINALKAEVARLEEVAAAYRAVFERERERADRLAVELTQAAAETTAANAWAARLEDEVTALRNDRRPGEAIAGYAARRLGHLAASIVQADRAARTR
;
A
#
# COMPACT_ATOMS: atom_id res chain seq x y z
N MET A 1 -9.18 -19.69 30.40
CA MET A 1 -9.80 -19.09 29.19
C MET A 1 -9.03 -19.59 27.97
N CYS A 2 -9.47 -20.66 27.31
CA CYS A 2 -8.70 -21.30 26.25
C CYS A 2 -8.98 -20.62 24.90
N VAL A 3 -8.14 -19.66 24.54
CA VAL A 3 -8.19 -19.00 23.23
C VAL A 3 -7.45 -19.89 22.22
N ALA A 4 -8.18 -20.51 21.30
CA ALA A 4 -7.59 -21.32 20.24
C ALA A 4 -7.35 -20.46 18.98
N LEU A 5 -6.15 -20.54 18.41
CA LEU A 5 -5.86 -19.98 17.08
C LEU A 5 -6.25 -21.02 16.03
N LEU A 6 -7.32 -20.76 15.28
CA LEU A 6 -7.84 -21.69 14.29
C LEU A 6 -7.91 -21.03 12.91
N THR A 7 -7.64 -21.81 11.86
CA THR A 7 -7.86 -21.34 10.49
C THR A 7 -9.36 -21.30 10.18
N TYR A 8 -9.76 -20.61 9.12
CA TYR A 8 -11.18 -20.63 8.68
C TYR A 8 -11.69 -22.02 8.33
N ALA A 9 -10.82 -22.91 7.83
CA ALA A 9 -11.18 -24.28 7.52
C ALA A 9 -11.48 -25.06 8.81
N ASP A 10 -10.59 -24.97 9.80
CA ASP A 10 -10.74 -25.68 11.08
C ASP A 10 -11.93 -25.13 11.89
N LEU A 11 -12.15 -23.81 11.86
CA LEU A 11 -13.33 -23.18 12.45
C LEU A 11 -14.62 -23.66 11.78
N SER A 12 -14.62 -23.80 10.45
CA SER A 12 -15.80 -24.24 9.71
C SER A 12 -16.14 -25.71 9.98
N ALA A 13 -15.14 -26.58 10.04
CA ALA A 13 -15.31 -28.00 10.36
C ALA A 13 -15.87 -28.19 11.78
N ARG A 14 -15.35 -27.43 12.75
CA ARG A 14 -15.79 -27.52 14.16
C ARG A 14 -17.18 -26.96 14.40
N LEU A 15 -17.56 -25.90 13.69
CA LEU A 15 -18.89 -25.28 13.81
C LEU A 15 -19.95 -25.90 12.88
N LYS A 16 -19.58 -26.89 12.04
CA LYS A 16 -20.45 -27.50 11.01
C LYS A 16 -21.08 -26.45 10.08
N ILE A 17 -20.28 -25.47 9.65
CA ILE A 17 -20.69 -24.39 8.75
C ILE A 17 -19.80 -24.32 7.52
N SER A 18 -20.18 -23.54 6.50
CA SER A 18 -19.29 -23.30 5.36
C SER A 18 -18.09 -22.44 5.76
N ARG A 19 -16.96 -22.62 5.06
CA ARG A 19 -15.74 -21.81 5.24
C ARG A 19 -16.01 -20.30 5.13
N GLU A 20 -16.91 -19.91 4.23
CA GLU A 20 -17.30 -18.52 4.04
C GLU A 20 -18.18 -17.99 5.18
N ALA A 21 -19.07 -18.82 5.73
CA ALA A 21 -19.84 -18.49 6.93
C ALA A 21 -18.91 -18.27 8.15
N ALA A 22 -17.85 -19.07 8.29
CA ALA A 22 -16.83 -18.85 9.32
C ALA A 22 -16.10 -17.52 9.14
N ARG A 23 -15.75 -17.15 7.89
CA ARG A 23 -15.12 -15.85 7.57
C ARG A 23 -16.06 -14.67 7.88
N SER A 24 -17.34 -14.79 7.53
CA SER A 24 -18.38 -13.80 7.80
C SER A 24 -18.62 -13.63 9.31
N LEU A 25 -18.68 -14.74 10.05
CA LEU A 25 -18.80 -14.76 11.51
C LEU A 25 -17.63 -14.01 12.17
N ALA A 26 -16.40 -14.29 11.75
CA ALA A 26 -15.21 -13.61 12.27
C ALA A 26 -15.20 -12.11 11.99
N ARG A 27 -15.63 -11.68 10.77
CA ARG A 27 -15.78 -10.25 10.45
C ARG A 27 -16.84 -9.59 11.32
N ARG A 28 -18.01 -10.22 11.47
CA ARG A 28 -19.15 -9.67 12.23
C ARG A 28 -18.82 -9.50 13.72
N ARG A 29 -18.12 -10.47 14.31
CA ARG A 29 -17.76 -10.46 15.73
C ARG A 29 -16.44 -9.73 16.01
N ARG A 30 -15.80 -9.16 14.98
CA ARG A 30 -14.50 -8.48 15.06
C ARG A 30 -13.46 -9.31 15.82
N LEU A 31 -13.44 -10.61 15.57
CA LEU A 31 -12.53 -11.52 16.26
C LEU A 31 -11.08 -11.15 15.90
N PRO A 32 -10.13 -11.20 16.85
CA PRO A 32 -8.74 -10.91 16.57
C PRO A 32 -8.18 -11.88 15.51
N ARG A 33 -7.49 -11.32 14.52
CA ARG A 33 -6.92 -12.04 13.37
C ARG A 33 -5.41 -11.94 13.44
N SER A 34 -4.73 -13.07 13.36
CA SER A 34 -3.28 -13.15 13.20
C SER A 34 -2.94 -13.89 11.89
N ARG A 35 -1.68 -13.83 11.49
CA ARG A 35 -1.16 -14.61 10.36
C ARG A 35 -0.38 -15.80 10.93
N SER A 36 -0.67 -16.99 10.42
CA SER A 36 0.16 -18.18 10.62
C SER A 36 1.49 -18.01 9.90
N GLU A 37 2.48 -18.80 10.29
CA GLU A 37 3.79 -18.92 9.62
C GLU A 37 3.63 -19.29 8.12
N ASP A 38 2.63 -20.13 7.80
CA ASP A 38 2.25 -20.48 6.42
C ASP A 38 1.48 -19.37 5.65
N GLY A 39 1.40 -18.15 6.17
CA GLY A 39 0.66 -17.03 5.57
C GLY A 39 -0.87 -17.12 5.65
N LYS A 40 -1.42 -18.19 6.24
CA LYS A 40 -2.88 -18.37 6.43
C LYS A 40 -3.41 -17.48 7.55
N ALA A 41 -4.63 -16.97 7.38
CA ALA A 41 -5.29 -16.19 8.41
C ALA A 41 -5.80 -17.09 9.56
N LEU A 42 -5.30 -16.84 10.76
CA LEU A 42 -5.74 -17.45 12.01
C LEU A 42 -6.69 -16.49 12.73
N VAL A 43 -7.70 -17.06 13.39
CA VAL A 43 -8.63 -16.31 14.23
C VAL A 43 -8.57 -16.86 15.64
N SER A 44 -8.38 -15.96 16.61
CA SER A 44 -8.41 -16.31 18.02
C SER A 44 -9.85 -16.46 18.48
N VAL A 45 -10.23 -17.64 18.95
CA VAL A 45 -11.60 -17.98 19.32
C VAL A 45 -11.65 -18.60 20.71
N ASP A 46 -12.49 -18.05 21.59
CA ASP A 46 -12.96 -18.77 22.77
C ASP A 46 -14.16 -19.63 22.38
N LEU A 47 -13.92 -20.94 22.33
CA LEU A 47 -14.87 -21.93 21.82
C LEU A 47 -16.07 -22.13 22.76
N SER A 48 -15.93 -21.79 24.03
CA SER A 48 -16.96 -21.94 25.06
C SER A 48 -18.14 -20.96 24.83
N ALA A 49 -17.84 -19.80 24.25
CA ALA A 49 -18.79 -18.70 24.06
C ALA A 49 -19.40 -18.63 22.65
N LEU A 50 -18.86 -19.38 21.68
CA LEU A 50 -19.19 -19.22 20.26
C LEU A 50 -20.20 -20.26 19.76
N ARG A 51 -21.48 -19.91 19.85
CA ARG A 51 -22.56 -20.62 19.14
C ARG A 51 -22.86 -19.92 17.82
N TYR A 52 -22.86 -20.68 16.73
CA TYR A 52 -23.33 -20.21 15.43
C TYR A 52 -24.86 -20.31 15.37
N THR A 53 -25.53 -19.16 15.19
CA THR A 53 -26.95 -19.10 14.85
C THR A 53 -27.05 -18.61 13.41
N PRO A 54 -27.54 -19.45 12.46
CA PRO A 54 -27.78 -19.02 11.08
C PRO A 54 -28.66 -17.77 11.09
N ARG A 55 -28.21 -16.69 10.45
CA ARG A 55 -29.07 -15.52 10.30
C ARG A 55 -30.12 -15.83 9.23
N PRO A 56 -31.41 -15.49 9.46
CA PRO A 56 -32.36 -15.46 8.36
C PRO A 56 -31.79 -14.55 7.27
N ARG A 57 -31.89 -14.99 6.02
CA ARG A 57 -31.49 -14.19 4.87
C ARG A 57 -32.17 -12.84 5.04
N LYS A 58 -31.37 -11.78 5.20
CA LYS A 58 -31.90 -10.41 5.16
C LYS A 58 -32.38 -10.29 3.73
N GLY A 59 -33.69 -10.48 3.52
CA GLY A 59 -34.32 -10.34 2.22
C GLY A 59 -33.83 -9.02 1.64
N ARG A 60 -33.57 -9.00 0.33
CA ARG A 60 -33.52 -7.74 -0.40
C ARG A 60 -34.71 -6.94 0.13
N ARG A 61 -34.46 -5.72 0.64
CA ARG A 61 -35.55 -4.79 0.88
C ARG A 61 -36.41 -4.88 -0.37
N ALA A 62 -37.69 -5.24 -0.21
CA ALA A 62 -38.64 -5.10 -1.30
C ALA A 62 -38.39 -3.72 -1.90
N ASP A 63 -38.25 -3.68 -3.23
CA ASP A 63 -37.93 -2.45 -3.91
C ASP A 63 -38.90 -1.37 -3.43
N PRO A 64 -38.45 -0.13 -3.17
CA PRO A 64 -39.33 0.94 -2.67
C PRO A 64 -40.61 1.10 -3.51
N VAL A 65 -40.56 0.64 -4.76
CA VAL A 65 -41.65 0.55 -5.72
C VAL A 65 -42.74 -0.45 -5.28
N ASP A 66 -42.39 -1.66 -4.83
CA ASP A 66 -43.37 -2.67 -4.40
C ASP A 66 -44.07 -2.26 -3.09
N ALA A 67 -43.32 -1.66 -2.16
CA ALA A 67 -43.87 -1.11 -0.93
C ALA A 67 -44.74 0.15 -1.18
N ALA A 68 -44.42 0.93 -2.23
CA ALA A 68 -45.27 2.01 -2.69
C ALA A 68 -46.52 1.48 -3.39
N MET A 69 -46.43 0.38 -4.14
CA MET A 69 -47.57 -0.20 -4.86
C MET A 69 -48.57 -0.84 -3.91
N ALA A 70 -48.09 -1.57 -2.89
CA ALA A 70 -48.94 -2.08 -1.82
C ALA A 70 -49.61 -0.96 -0.99
N LYS A 71 -48.95 0.21 -0.86
CA LYS A 71 -49.56 1.39 -0.21
C LYS A 71 -50.59 2.08 -1.09
N ILE A 72 -50.40 2.12 -2.40
CA ILE A 72 -51.39 2.66 -3.34
C ILE A 72 -52.62 1.75 -3.40
N GLU A 73 -52.42 0.43 -3.35
CA GLU A 73 -53.49 -0.57 -3.37
C GLU A 73 -54.28 -0.64 -2.04
N ALA A 74 -53.64 -0.30 -0.92
CA ALA A 74 -54.27 -0.19 0.41
C ALA A 74 -54.93 1.20 0.67
N VAL A 75 -54.74 2.18 -0.22
CA VAL A 75 -55.51 3.42 -0.20
C VAL A 75 -56.84 3.09 -0.86
N GLU A 76 -57.88 2.91 -0.04
CA GLU A 76 -59.25 2.83 -0.56
C GLU A 76 -59.49 4.01 -1.54
N PRO A 77 -60.17 3.76 -2.68
CA PRO A 77 -60.50 4.83 -3.61
C PRO A 77 -61.23 5.92 -2.82
N PHE A 78 -60.68 7.14 -2.85
CA PHE A 78 -61.22 8.34 -2.22
C PHE A 78 -62.74 8.28 -2.02
N PRO A 79 -63.27 8.56 -0.80
CA PRO A 79 -64.69 8.61 -0.60
C PRO A 79 -65.18 9.96 -1.14
N PHE A 80 -65.28 10.10 -2.45
CA PHE A 80 -66.12 11.15 -3.03
C PHE A 80 -67.58 10.78 -2.75
N ARG A 81 -68.03 10.99 -1.51
CA ARG A 81 -69.46 11.06 -1.22
C ARG A 81 -69.95 12.38 -1.80
N ARG A 82 -70.44 12.32 -3.03
CA ARG A 82 -71.25 13.38 -3.63
C ARG A 82 -72.51 13.54 -2.77
N SER A 83 -72.50 14.52 -1.85
CA SER A 83 -73.71 14.92 -1.15
C SER A 83 -74.71 15.41 -2.20
N ARG A 84 -75.97 15.00 -2.08
CA ARG A 84 -77.06 15.37 -3.01
C ARG A 84 -77.37 16.88 -3.00
N ASN A 85 -76.67 17.69 -2.19
CA ASN A 85 -77.02 19.09 -1.92
C ASN A 85 -75.98 20.13 -2.40
N GLY A 86 -74.94 19.74 -3.16
CA GLY A 86 -74.17 20.69 -3.98
C GLY A 86 -73.32 21.76 -3.26
N ALA A 87 -73.00 21.62 -1.98
CA ALA A 87 -72.05 22.50 -1.30
C ALA A 87 -70.64 21.86 -1.25
N LEU A 88 -69.64 22.59 -1.73
CA LEU A 88 -68.22 22.23 -1.70
C LEU A 88 -67.61 22.72 -0.37
N ASP A 89 -67.44 21.82 0.59
CA ASP A 89 -66.61 22.11 1.76
C ASP A 89 -65.13 22.02 1.34
N SER A 90 -64.44 23.15 1.41
CA SER A 90 -63.08 23.35 0.91
C SER A 90 -62.04 22.67 1.81
N CYS A 91 -61.59 21.47 1.44
CA CYS A 91 -60.43 20.81 2.07
C CYS A 91 -59.11 21.33 1.48
N SER A 92 -58.70 22.54 1.86
CA SER A 92 -57.42 23.14 1.43
C SER A 92 -56.27 22.95 2.43
N ASP A 93 -56.53 22.52 3.67
CA ASP A 93 -55.52 22.52 4.74
C ASP A 93 -54.51 21.36 4.70
N ALA A 94 -54.78 20.27 3.96
CA ALA A 94 -53.92 19.08 3.96
C ALA A 94 -52.68 19.20 3.04
N PHE A 95 -52.62 20.22 2.18
CA PHE A 95 -51.50 20.43 1.24
C PHE A 95 -50.41 21.38 1.77
N SER A 96 -50.68 22.12 2.85
CA SER A 96 -49.81 23.19 3.35
C SER A 96 -48.60 22.71 4.17
N SER A 97 -48.56 21.43 4.56
CA SER A 97 -47.55 20.85 5.46
C SER A 97 -46.50 19.99 4.75
N ARG A 98 -46.53 19.95 3.41
CA ARG A 98 -45.48 19.30 2.61
C ARG A 98 -44.37 20.31 2.35
N GLU A 99 -43.17 20.05 2.86
CA GLU A 99 -41.98 20.83 2.50
C GLU A 99 -41.92 20.96 0.97
N PRO A 100 -41.76 22.18 0.42
CA PRO A 100 -41.71 22.37 -1.02
C PRO A 100 -40.54 21.55 -1.58
N ALA A 101 -40.82 20.70 -2.56
CA ALA A 101 -39.77 20.01 -3.29
C ALA A 101 -38.81 21.06 -3.87
N PRO A 102 -37.48 20.88 -3.75
CA PRO A 102 -36.52 21.85 -4.25
C PRO A 102 -36.79 22.11 -5.74
N THR A 103 -36.79 23.39 -6.10
CA THR A 103 -37.16 23.78 -7.45
C THR A 103 -36.08 23.36 -8.44
N SER A 104 -36.45 23.20 -9.72
CA SER A 104 -35.48 22.87 -10.79
C SER A 104 -34.32 23.88 -10.89
N LEU A 105 -34.53 25.11 -10.43
CA LEU A 105 -33.53 26.17 -10.35
C LEU A 105 -32.50 25.89 -9.23
N GLU A 106 -32.94 25.58 -8.01
CA GLU A 106 -32.03 25.24 -6.90
C GLU A 106 -31.13 24.06 -7.25
N ASN A 107 -31.70 23.01 -7.86
CA ASN A 107 -30.93 21.86 -8.33
C ASN A 107 -29.86 22.27 -9.37
N ALA A 108 -30.18 23.20 -10.28
CA ALA A 108 -29.22 23.68 -11.28
C ALA A 108 -28.07 24.49 -10.65
N LEU A 109 -28.36 25.30 -9.63
CA LEU A 109 -27.34 26.05 -8.89
C LEU A 109 -26.41 25.11 -8.11
N GLU A 110 -26.95 24.11 -7.42
CA GLU A 110 -26.16 23.11 -6.70
C GLU A 110 -25.26 22.31 -7.65
N ILE A 111 -25.78 21.90 -8.81
CA ILE A 111 -24.98 21.20 -9.83
C ILE A 111 -23.83 22.08 -10.33
N ASN A 112 -24.09 23.37 -10.55
CA ASN A 112 -23.04 24.30 -11.00
C ASN A 112 -21.98 24.55 -9.90
N ALA A 113 -22.40 24.62 -8.63
CA ALA A 113 -21.47 24.73 -7.51
C ALA A 113 -20.58 23.49 -7.38
N LEU A 114 -21.16 22.28 -7.50
CA LEU A 114 -20.40 21.04 -7.49
C LEU A 114 -19.43 20.94 -8.66
N LYS A 115 -19.82 21.39 -9.86
CA LYS A 115 -18.91 21.46 -11.02
C LYS A 115 -17.72 22.39 -10.77
N ALA A 116 -17.98 23.55 -10.17
CA ALA A 116 -16.92 24.49 -9.82
C ALA A 116 -15.96 23.89 -8.78
N GLU A 117 -16.48 23.15 -7.80
CA GLU A 117 -15.66 22.49 -6.80
C GLU A 117 -14.84 21.32 -7.39
N VAL A 118 -15.43 20.54 -8.31
CA VAL A 118 -14.67 19.51 -9.06
C VAL A 118 -13.50 20.13 -9.82
N ALA A 119 -13.72 21.23 -10.53
CA ALA A 119 -12.65 21.92 -11.24
C ALA A 119 -11.53 22.39 -10.30
N ARG A 120 -11.88 22.96 -9.14
CA ARG A 120 -10.90 23.34 -8.10
C ARG A 120 -10.12 22.14 -7.58
N LEU A 121 -10.80 21.03 -7.28
CA LEU A 121 -10.14 19.81 -6.80
C LEU A 121 -9.22 19.20 -7.87
N GLU A 122 -9.57 19.29 -9.15
CA GLU A 122 -8.73 18.87 -10.26
C GLU A 122 -7.45 19.71 -10.37
N GLU A 123 -7.56 21.04 -10.22
CA GLU A 123 -6.39 21.93 -10.17
C GLU A 123 -5.47 21.60 -9.00
N VAL A 124 -6.03 21.39 -7.80
CA VAL A 124 -5.27 20.99 -6.61
C VAL A 124 -4.62 19.62 -6.81
N ALA A 125 -5.33 18.66 -7.39
CA ALA A 125 -4.78 17.35 -7.70
C ALA A 125 -3.64 17.43 -8.72
N ALA A 126 -3.75 18.28 -9.75
CA ALA A 126 -2.69 18.53 -10.71
C ALA A 126 -1.46 19.15 -10.04
N ALA A 127 -1.64 20.11 -9.12
CA ALA A 127 -0.56 20.70 -8.35
C ALA A 127 0.19 19.65 -7.50
N TYR A 128 -0.54 18.79 -6.78
CA TYR A 128 0.08 17.71 -6.00
C TYR A 128 0.82 16.70 -6.88
N ARG A 129 0.25 16.32 -8.04
CA ARG A 129 0.95 15.45 -9.00
C ARG A 129 2.26 16.07 -9.47
N ALA A 130 2.28 17.37 -9.76
CA ALA A 130 3.49 18.06 -10.18
C ALA A 130 4.57 18.09 -9.09
N VAL A 131 4.18 18.29 -7.82
CA VAL A 131 5.11 18.22 -6.68
C VAL A 131 5.67 16.81 -6.52
N PHE A 132 4.80 15.79 -6.59
CA PHE A 132 5.21 14.40 -6.49
C PHE A 132 6.21 13.99 -7.57
N GLU A 133 5.94 14.36 -8.83
CA GLU A 133 6.83 14.08 -9.96
C GLU A 133 8.21 14.73 -9.78
N ARG A 134 8.25 15.98 -9.30
CA ARG A 134 9.53 16.67 -8.99
C ARG A 134 10.32 15.95 -7.90
N GLU A 135 9.65 15.51 -6.84
CA GLU A 135 10.32 14.78 -5.76
C GLU A 135 10.75 13.39 -6.21
N ARG A 136 10.00 12.73 -7.10
CA ARG A 136 10.44 11.48 -7.73
C ARG A 136 11.70 11.68 -8.55
N GLU A 137 11.74 12.69 -9.43
CA GLU A 137 12.93 12.99 -10.22
C GLU A 137 14.16 13.32 -9.35
N ARG A 138 13.94 14.04 -8.23
CA ARG A 138 15.00 14.31 -7.26
C ARG A 138 15.52 13.03 -6.62
N ALA A 139 14.62 12.15 -6.19
CA ALA A 139 14.99 10.86 -5.62
C ALA A 139 15.76 10.00 -6.64
N ASP A 140 15.34 9.99 -7.90
CA ASP A 140 16.02 9.25 -8.97
C ASP A 140 17.44 9.78 -9.20
N ARG A 141 17.64 11.11 -9.21
CA ARG A 141 18.98 11.71 -9.32
C ARG A 141 19.87 11.35 -8.12
N LEU A 142 19.34 11.44 -6.90
CA LEU A 142 20.07 11.07 -5.69
C LEU A 142 20.42 9.57 -5.69
N ALA A 143 19.55 8.70 -6.21
CA ALA A 143 19.85 7.28 -6.34
C ALA A 143 21.04 7.04 -7.29
N VAL A 144 21.09 7.75 -8.42
CA VAL A 144 22.24 7.70 -9.34
C VAL A 144 23.51 8.19 -8.64
N GLU A 145 23.47 9.33 -7.95
CA GLU A 145 24.63 9.86 -7.21
C GLU A 145 25.12 8.89 -6.13
N LEU A 146 24.21 8.27 -5.38
CA LEU A 146 24.57 7.26 -4.37
C LEU A 146 25.21 6.02 -4.99
N THR A 147 24.69 5.53 -6.12
CA THR A 147 25.32 4.39 -6.80
C THR A 147 26.70 4.73 -7.34
N GLN A 148 26.88 5.95 -7.86
CA GLN A 148 28.19 6.42 -8.29
C GLN A 148 29.17 6.55 -7.11
N ALA A 149 28.76 7.17 -6.00
CA ALA A 149 29.57 7.28 -4.80
C ALA A 149 29.94 5.90 -4.23
N ALA A 150 29.01 4.93 -4.27
CA ALA A 150 29.29 3.55 -3.90
C ALA A 150 30.33 2.89 -4.84
N ALA A 151 30.26 3.14 -6.15
CA ALA A 151 31.27 2.66 -7.10
C ALA A 151 32.65 3.31 -6.84
N GLU A 152 32.68 4.61 -6.56
CA GLU A 152 33.93 5.34 -6.26
C GLU A 152 34.57 4.86 -4.95
N THR A 153 33.77 4.65 -3.90
CA THR A 153 34.26 4.12 -2.62
C THR A 153 34.77 2.69 -2.75
N THR A 154 34.08 1.82 -3.51
CA THR A 154 34.58 0.46 -3.78
C THR A 154 35.86 0.46 -4.60
N ALA A 155 35.99 1.36 -5.58
CA ALA A 155 37.23 1.53 -6.34
C ALA A 155 38.38 2.05 -5.45
N ALA A 156 38.11 3.01 -4.57
CA ALA A 156 39.09 3.52 -3.61
C ALA A 156 39.56 2.43 -2.64
N ASN A 157 38.65 1.61 -2.12
CA ASN A 157 38.99 0.47 -1.26
C ASN A 157 39.84 -0.58 -1.99
N ALA A 158 39.53 -0.87 -3.26
CA ALA A 158 40.32 -1.78 -4.08
C ALA A 158 41.74 -1.24 -4.31
N TRP A 159 41.89 0.07 -4.53
CA TRP A 159 43.21 0.71 -4.62
C TRP A 159 43.97 0.66 -3.30
N ALA A 160 43.30 0.92 -2.18
CA ALA A 160 43.91 0.81 -0.85
C ALA A 160 44.42 -0.61 -0.57
N ALA A 161 43.62 -1.64 -0.87
CA ALA A 161 44.03 -3.04 -0.71
C ALA A 161 45.27 -3.37 -1.55
N ARG A 162 45.34 -2.93 -2.80
CA ARG A 162 46.54 -3.10 -3.64
C ARG A 162 47.77 -2.43 -3.05
N LEU A 163 47.64 -1.21 -2.54
CA LEU A 163 48.73 -0.51 -1.87
C LEU A 163 49.16 -1.21 -0.58
N GLU A 164 48.22 -1.77 0.19
CA GLU A 164 48.52 -2.58 1.37
C GLU A 164 49.30 -3.85 0.98
N ASP A 165 48.92 -4.53 -0.09
CA ASP A 165 49.65 -5.69 -0.64
C ASP A 165 51.07 -5.31 -1.08
N GLU A 166 51.24 -4.17 -1.77
CA GLU A 166 52.56 -3.66 -2.16
C GLU A 166 53.44 -3.31 -0.94
N VAL A 167 52.86 -2.63 0.07
CA VAL A 167 53.58 -2.26 1.30
C VAL A 167 53.96 -3.50 2.11
N THR A 168 53.09 -4.52 2.18
CA THR A 168 53.41 -5.77 2.87
C THR A 168 54.51 -6.55 2.15
N ALA A 169 54.49 -6.61 0.81
CA ALA A 169 55.59 -7.20 0.03
C ALA A 169 56.92 -6.48 0.30
N LEU A 170 56.95 -5.15 0.28
CA LEU A 170 58.15 -4.36 0.61
C LEU A 170 58.65 -4.59 2.03
N ARG A 171 57.75 -4.76 3.00
CA ARG A 171 58.10 -5.08 4.39
C ARG A 171 58.73 -6.47 4.51
N ASN A 172 58.21 -7.47 3.79
CA ASN A 172 58.73 -8.83 3.82
C ASN A 172 60.11 -8.97 3.13
N ASP A 173 60.36 -8.19 2.07
CA ASP A 173 61.67 -8.17 1.38
C ASP A 173 62.79 -7.46 2.17
N ARG A 174 62.39 -6.65 3.17
CA ARG A 174 63.32 -5.91 4.03
C ARG A 174 63.86 -6.83 5.12
N ARG A 175 65.19 -6.96 5.20
CA ARG A 175 65.81 -7.68 6.33
C ARG A 175 65.58 -6.90 7.63
N PRO A 176 65.28 -7.58 8.75
CA PRO A 176 65.07 -6.92 10.04
C PRO A 176 66.31 -6.10 10.42
N GLY A 177 66.15 -4.78 10.55
CA GLY A 177 67.21 -3.83 10.93
C GLY A 177 67.85 -3.01 9.80
N GLU A 178 67.54 -3.28 8.52
CA GLU A 178 68.14 -2.55 7.38
C GLU A 178 67.44 -1.18 7.17
N ALA A 179 68.19 -0.08 7.01
CA ALA A 179 67.62 1.25 6.73
C ALA A 179 67.01 1.33 5.31
N ILE A 180 65.97 2.16 5.12
CA ILE A 180 65.24 2.30 3.83
C ILE A 180 66.19 2.63 2.67
N ALA A 181 67.21 3.47 2.92
CA ALA A 181 68.23 3.83 1.94
C ALA A 181 69.11 2.63 1.51
N GLY A 182 69.46 1.74 2.44
CA GLY A 182 70.25 0.53 2.14
C GLY A 182 69.47 -0.47 1.29
N TYR A 183 68.20 -0.67 1.63
CA TYR A 183 67.29 -1.52 0.84
C TYR A 183 67.09 -0.98 -0.58
N ALA A 184 66.83 0.33 -0.74
CA ALA A 184 66.62 0.94 -2.06
C ALA A 184 67.87 0.82 -2.95
N ALA A 185 69.06 1.02 -2.39
CA ALA A 185 70.31 0.85 -3.10
C ALA A 185 70.53 -0.59 -3.59
N ARG A 186 70.24 -1.60 -2.73
CA ARG A 186 70.34 -3.01 -3.09
C ARG A 186 69.35 -3.42 -4.19
N ARG A 187 68.10 -2.96 -4.11
CA ARG A 187 67.06 -3.23 -5.12
C ARG A 187 67.41 -2.62 -6.48
N LEU A 188 67.94 -1.39 -6.49
CA LEU A 188 68.45 -0.76 -7.71
C LEU A 188 69.66 -1.51 -8.28
N GLY A 189 70.55 -2.01 -7.43
CA GLY A 189 71.67 -2.86 -7.85
C GLY A 189 71.22 -4.15 -8.53
N HIS A 190 70.21 -4.84 -7.98
CA HIS A 190 69.63 -6.03 -8.60
C HIS A 190 68.94 -5.71 -9.94
N LEU A 191 68.17 -4.63 -10.01
CA LEU A 191 67.52 -4.21 -11.26
C LEU A 191 68.56 -3.88 -12.35
N ALA A 192 69.62 -3.15 -11.99
CA ALA A 192 70.71 -2.83 -12.90
C ALA A 192 71.41 -4.11 -13.40
N ALA A 193 71.63 -5.09 -12.52
CA ALA A 193 72.19 -6.38 -12.90
C ALA A 193 71.27 -7.14 -13.87
N SER A 194 69.95 -7.16 -13.63
CA SER A 194 68.97 -7.78 -14.53
C SER A 194 68.93 -7.11 -15.90
N ILE A 195 69.01 -5.78 -15.96
CA ILE A 195 69.07 -5.03 -17.22
C ILE A 195 70.35 -5.38 -17.99
N VAL A 196 71.50 -5.41 -17.32
CA VAL A 196 72.79 -5.79 -17.95
C VAL A 196 72.75 -7.24 -18.43
N GLN A 197 72.14 -8.16 -17.69
CA GLN A 197 71.96 -9.55 -18.12
C GLN A 197 71.05 -9.66 -19.35
N ALA A 198 69.93 -8.92 -19.37
CA ALA A 198 69.03 -8.87 -20.52
C ALA A 198 69.72 -8.31 -21.77
N ASP A 199 70.51 -7.23 -21.63
CA ASP A 199 71.28 -6.66 -22.74
C ASP A 199 72.34 -7.64 -23.27
N ARG A 200 73.07 -8.33 -22.38
CA ARG A 200 74.01 -9.38 -22.79
C ARG A 200 73.31 -10.52 -23.52
N ALA A 201 72.16 -10.98 -23.02
CA ALA A 201 71.38 -12.04 -23.65
C ALA A 201 70.85 -11.63 -25.03
N ALA A 202 70.49 -10.36 -25.21
CA ALA A 202 70.04 -9.82 -26.49
C ALA A 202 71.17 -9.74 -27.52
N ARG A 203 72.42 -9.50 -27.10
CA ARG A 203 73.60 -9.48 -27.98
C ARG A 203 74.11 -10.87 -28.40
N THR A 204 73.70 -11.91 -27.69
CA THR A 204 74.07 -13.30 -27.99
C THR A 204 73.05 -14.03 -28.89
N ARG A 205 72.00 -13.34 -29.34
CA ARG A 205 71.05 -13.79 -30.37
C ARG A 205 71.38 -13.13 -31.70
#